data_AF-A0A970TL67-F1
#
_entry.id   AF-A0A970TL67-F1
#
_cell.length_a   1.000
_cell.length_b   1.000
_cell.length_c   1.000
_cell.angle_alpha   90.00
_cell.angle_beta   90.00
_cell.angle_gamma   90.00
#
_symmetry.space_group_name_H-M   'P 1'
#
loop_
_entity.id
_entity.type
_entity.pdbx_description
1 polymer ?
#
loop_
_entity_poly.entity_id
_entity_poly.type
_entity_poly.pdbx_seq_one_letter_code
_entity_poly.pdbx_strand_id
1 'polypeptide(L)'
;MLTAIEPLAFHSALLYGAQKVEKNREELNRINGFPVPDRDTGNNLAYLMQQLRRQLPPSGDFSDLLIKLSEAALVSARGNSGAIFSQYFSGFREGAAELKASIPDALPLPDLAQMFRAGYLSAYRSIQQPREGTILSAMRSFGDAFHQLLAQGADLKNAAEAALSRLKATVQESINVLPQQRALHAPDAGAMAFLYFAEGFMNSLLGRADDQEDIERPVLYEPPAIDETE
;
A
#
# COMPACT_ATOMS: atom_id res chain seq x y z
N MET A 1 5.50 -21.23 12.96
CA MET A 1 5.07 -19.86 12.62
C MET A 1 6.12 -19.28 11.69
N LEU A 2 5.72 -18.57 10.64
CA LEU A 2 6.66 -17.90 9.74
C LEU A 2 7.34 -16.75 10.50
N THR A 3 8.66 -16.78 10.63
CA THR A 3 9.44 -15.78 11.40
C THR A 3 10.28 -14.84 10.53
N ALA A 4 10.44 -15.20 9.26
CA ALA A 4 11.12 -14.40 8.25
C ALA A 4 10.46 -14.62 6.88
N ILE A 5 10.62 -13.65 5.98
CA ILE A 5 10.08 -13.66 4.62
C ILE A 5 11.21 -13.93 3.65
N GLU A 6 11.07 -14.89 2.74
CA GLU A 6 12.03 -15.13 1.67
C GLU A 6 11.90 -14.07 0.54
N PRO A 7 12.95 -13.79 -0.25
CA PRO A 7 12.95 -12.72 -1.24
C PRO A 7 11.92 -12.97 -2.35
N LEU A 8 11.76 -14.23 -2.76
CA LEU A 8 10.75 -14.63 -3.75
C LEU A 8 9.31 -14.51 -3.21
N ALA A 9 9.11 -14.77 -1.92
CA ALA A 9 7.81 -14.57 -1.27
C ALA A 9 7.48 -13.08 -1.17
N PHE A 10 8.46 -12.24 -0.83
CA PHE A 10 8.31 -10.78 -0.82
C PHE A 10 8.03 -10.24 -2.23
N HIS A 11 8.78 -10.70 -3.24
CA HIS A 11 8.54 -10.35 -4.65
C HIS A 11 7.11 -10.69 -5.06
N SER A 12 6.66 -11.92 -4.80
CA SER A 12 5.28 -12.34 -5.08
C SER A 12 4.27 -11.43 -4.38
N ALA A 13 4.49 -11.11 -3.11
CA ALA A 13 3.63 -10.22 -2.34
C ALA A 13 3.54 -8.81 -2.94
N LEU A 14 4.65 -8.23 -3.41
CA LEU A 14 4.63 -6.96 -4.15
C LEU A 14 3.75 -7.06 -5.39
N LEU A 15 3.85 -8.14 -6.16
CA LEU A 15 3.08 -8.32 -7.40
C LEU A 15 1.59 -8.53 -7.14
N TYR A 16 1.23 -9.22 -6.06
CA TYR A 16 -0.17 -9.38 -5.64
C TYR A 16 -0.78 -8.09 -5.12
N GLY A 17 -0.03 -7.31 -4.32
CA GLY A 17 -0.44 -5.97 -3.91
C GLY A 17 -0.67 -5.05 -5.12
N ALA A 18 0.28 -5.02 -6.06
CA ALA A 18 0.17 -4.27 -7.31
C ALA A 18 -1.08 -4.68 -8.13
N GLN A 19 -1.32 -5.99 -8.27
CA GLN A 19 -2.49 -6.50 -8.99
C GLN A 19 -3.81 -6.04 -8.37
N LYS A 20 -3.92 -6.03 -7.03
CA LYS A 20 -5.13 -5.59 -6.34
C LYS A 20 -5.42 -4.11 -6.59
N VAL A 21 -4.40 -3.26 -6.64
CA VAL A 21 -4.58 -1.85 -7.01
C VAL A 21 -5.03 -1.71 -8.46
N GLU A 22 -4.42 -2.45 -9.40
CA GLU A 22 -4.83 -2.45 -10.82
C GLU A 22 -6.29 -2.88 -11.01
N LYS A 23 -6.71 -3.97 -10.36
CA LYS A 23 -8.09 -4.49 -10.44
C LYS A 23 -9.14 -3.47 -9.97
N ASN A 24 -8.77 -2.55 -9.08
CA ASN A 24 -9.66 -1.54 -8.52
C ASN A 24 -9.45 -0.14 -9.11
N ARG A 25 -8.73 -0.01 -10.24
CA ARG A 25 -8.44 1.27 -10.91
C ARG A 25 -9.66 2.18 -11.09
N GLU A 26 -10.76 1.63 -11.60
CA GLU A 26 -11.97 2.44 -11.90
C GLU A 26 -12.61 3.01 -10.64
N GLU A 27 -12.63 2.24 -9.55
CA GLU A 27 -13.14 2.72 -8.27
C GLU A 27 -12.26 3.86 -7.74
N LEU A 28 -10.94 3.69 -7.80
CA LEU A 28 -9.98 4.72 -7.37
C LEU A 28 -10.13 6.02 -8.17
N ASN A 29 -10.42 5.93 -9.48
CA ASN A 29 -10.73 7.10 -10.29
C ASN A 29 -12.07 7.74 -9.88
N ARG A 30 -13.08 6.93 -9.57
CA ARG A 30 -14.43 7.39 -9.20
C ARG A 30 -14.44 8.17 -7.88
N ILE A 31 -13.66 7.73 -6.90
CA ILE A 31 -13.60 8.39 -5.57
C ILE A 31 -12.62 9.58 -5.51
N ASN A 32 -11.91 9.89 -6.62
CA ASN A 32 -11.03 11.05 -6.74
C ASN A 32 -11.71 12.16 -7.58
N GLY A 33 -12.46 13.06 -6.92
CA GLY A 33 -13.42 13.92 -7.63
C GLY A 33 -13.55 15.40 -7.24
N PHE A 34 -12.71 15.99 -6.39
CA PHE A 34 -12.95 17.37 -5.93
C PHE A 34 -11.66 18.17 -5.67
N PRO A 35 -11.60 19.50 -5.96
CA PRO A 35 -12.61 20.35 -6.61
C PRO A 35 -12.60 20.28 -8.14
N VAL A 36 -11.54 19.74 -8.74
CA VAL A 36 -11.49 19.39 -10.16
C VAL A 36 -11.27 17.87 -10.24
N PRO A 37 -12.25 17.10 -10.74
CA PRO A 37 -12.11 15.67 -10.95
C PRO A 37 -11.12 15.40 -12.08
N ASP A 38 -9.82 15.39 -11.79
CA ASP A 38 -8.84 14.90 -12.77
C ASP A 38 -9.01 13.38 -12.97
N ARG A 39 -9.71 12.70 -12.04
CA ARG A 39 -10.13 11.27 -12.08
C ARG A 39 -9.00 10.34 -12.53
N ASP A 40 -7.77 10.68 -12.16
CA ASP A 40 -6.57 10.03 -12.64
C ASP A 40 -5.78 9.30 -11.56
N THR A 41 -6.14 9.42 -10.26
CA THR A 41 -5.46 8.69 -9.17
C THR A 41 -5.37 7.20 -9.45
N GLY A 42 -6.48 6.56 -9.84
CA GLY A 42 -6.49 5.15 -10.21
C GLY A 42 -5.61 4.88 -11.43
N ASN A 43 -5.68 5.71 -12.48
CA ASN A 43 -4.85 5.55 -13.68
C ASN A 43 -3.34 5.69 -13.40
N ASN A 44 -2.97 6.68 -12.59
CA ASN A 44 -1.59 6.97 -12.18
C ASN A 44 -1.01 5.82 -11.34
N LEU A 45 -1.78 5.34 -10.35
CA LEU A 45 -1.36 4.22 -9.52
C LEU A 45 -1.36 2.90 -10.30
N ALA A 46 -2.39 2.60 -11.08
CA ALA A 46 -2.43 1.40 -11.90
C ALA A 46 -1.29 1.36 -12.92
N TYR A 47 -0.88 2.50 -13.48
CA TYR A 47 0.29 2.56 -14.35
C TYR A 47 1.56 2.14 -13.59
N LEU A 48 1.82 2.72 -12.41
CA LEU A 48 2.98 2.35 -11.59
C LEU A 48 2.96 0.85 -11.27
N MET A 49 1.82 0.33 -10.81
CA MET A 49 1.66 -1.07 -10.43
C MET A 49 1.86 -2.02 -11.62
N GLN A 50 1.35 -1.65 -12.80
CA GLN A 50 1.54 -2.43 -14.02
C GLN A 50 3.00 -2.47 -14.44
N GLN A 51 3.73 -1.37 -14.30
CA GLN A 51 5.17 -1.38 -14.58
C GLN A 51 5.91 -2.26 -13.59
N LEU A 52 5.59 -2.21 -12.29
CA LEU A 52 6.20 -3.12 -11.31
C LEU A 52 5.92 -4.59 -11.65
N ARG A 53 4.68 -4.96 -11.98
CA ARG A 53 4.33 -6.32 -12.39
C ARG A 53 5.03 -6.80 -13.66
N ARG A 54 5.36 -5.90 -14.57
CA ARG A 54 6.04 -6.25 -15.83
C ARG A 54 7.55 -6.23 -15.73
N GLN A 55 8.12 -5.33 -14.93
CA GLN A 55 9.52 -4.98 -14.98
C GLN A 55 10.30 -5.34 -13.71
N LEU A 56 9.65 -5.66 -12.58
CA LEU A 56 10.36 -6.08 -11.38
C LEU A 56 10.72 -7.57 -11.48
N PRO A 57 11.98 -7.93 -11.79
CA PRO A 57 12.35 -9.33 -11.85
C PRO A 57 12.40 -9.93 -10.44
N PRO A 58 12.16 -11.24 -10.29
CA PRO A 58 12.46 -11.91 -9.03
C PRO A 58 13.97 -11.79 -8.73
N SER A 59 14.31 -11.79 -7.45
CA SER A 59 15.69 -11.89 -6.98
C SER A 59 15.75 -12.83 -5.79
N GLY A 60 16.88 -13.53 -5.65
CA GLY A 60 17.21 -14.31 -4.46
C GLY A 60 17.93 -13.48 -3.39
N ASP A 61 18.13 -12.19 -3.61
CA ASP A 61 18.78 -11.27 -2.69
C ASP A 61 17.84 -10.09 -2.39
N PHE A 62 17.59 -9.84 -1.10
CA PHE A 62 16.69 -8.75 -0.68
C PHE A 62 17.21 -7.37 -1.06
N SER A 63 18.53 -7.15 -0.98
CA SER A 63 19.11 -5.85 -1.27
C SER A 63 18.90 -5.48 -2.74
N ASP A 64 19.22 -6.40 -3.65
CA ASP A 64 19.01 -6.28 -5.09
C ASP A 64 17.51 -6.14 -5.43
N LEU A 65 16.63 -6.91 -4.79
CA LEU A 65 15.17 -6.76 -4.97
C LEU A 65 14.68 -5.36 -4.60
N LEU A 66 15.15 -4.80 -3.47
CA LEU A 66 14.74 -3.47 -3.00
C LEU A 66 15.32 -2.34 -3.85
N ILE A 67 16.55 -2.49 -4.35
CA ILE A 67 17.14 -1.56 -5.32
C ILE A 67 16.26 -1.51 -6.57
N LYS A 68 16.00 -2.67 -7.19
CA LYS A 68 15.16 -2.78 -8.40
C LYS A 68 13.74 -2.25 -8.18
N LEU A 69 13.13 -2.56 -7.03
CA LEU A 69 11.81 -2.04 -6.66
C LEU A 69 11.81 -0.51 -6.60
N SER A 70 12.78 0.09 -5.89
CA SER A 70 12.86 1.54 -5.75
C SER A 70 13.06 2.24 -7.10
N GLU A 71 13.94 1.72 -7.96
CA GLU A 71 14.22 2.27 -9.28
C GLU A 71 13.02 2.15 -10.23
N ALA A 72 12.40 0.97 -10.28
CA ALA A 72 11.23 0.74 -11.12
C ALA A 72 10.04 1.62 -10.69
N ALA A 73 9.83 1.79 -9.38
CA ALA A 73 8.77 2.64 -8.86
C ALA A 73 9.02 4.14 -9.16
N LEU A 74 10.27 4.61 -9.01
CA LEU A 74 10.63 6.00 -9.31
C LEU A 74 10.43 6.34 -10.79
N VAL A 75 10.91 5.48 -11.71
CA VAL A 75 10.77 5.69 -13.16
C VAL A 75 9.30 5.62 -13.62
N SER A 76 8.49 4.84 -12.91
CA SER A 76 7.08 4.61 -13.27
C SER A 76 6.10 5.58 -12.58
N ALA A 77 6.58 6.43 -11.67
CA ALA A 77 5.75 7.34 -10.92
C ALA A 77 5.04 8.36 -11.84
N ARG A 78 3.72 8.49 -11.66
CA ARG A 78 2.90 9.50 -12.34
C ARG A 78 1.98 10.19 -11.35
N GLY A 79 1.85 11.50 -11.51
CA GLY A 79 1.06 12.35 -10.61
C GLY A 79 1.52 12.28 -9.15
N ASN A 80 0.76 12.93 -8.28
CA ASN A 80 1.08 12.99 -6.84
C ASN A 80 0.96 11.61 -6.18
N SER A 81 -0.08 10.83 -6.51
CA SER A 81 -0.30 9.52 -5.89
C SER A 81 0.79 8.51 -6.27
N GLY A 82 1.22 8.47 -7.54
CA GLY A 82 2.34 7.63 -7.96
C GLY A 82 3.67 8.07 -7.36
N ALA A 83 3.91 9.38 -7.22
CA ALA A 83 5.09 9.90 -6.55
C ALA A 83 5.13 9.49 -5.06
N ILE A 84 4.02 9.57 -4.33
CA ILE A 84 3.97 9.16 -2.92
C ILE A 84 4.25 7.65 -2.78
N PHE A 85 3.64 6.83 -3.64
CA PHE A 85 3.86 5.38 -3.60
C PHE A 85 5.31 4.99 -3.97
N SER A 86 5.94 5.71 -4.91
CA SER A 86 7.35 5.46 -5.23
C SER A 86 8.27 5.83 -4.08
N GLN A 87 7.99 6.91 -3.35
CA GLN A 87 8.75 7.27 -2.15
C GLN A 87 8.55 6.27 -1.02
N TYR A 88 7.35 5.69 -0.89
CA TYR A 88 7.12 4.60 0.06
C TYR A 88 8.05 3.40 -0.23
N PHE A 89 8.23 3.01 -1.49
CA PHE A 89 9.17 1.97 -1.87
C PHE A 89 10.64 2.39 -1.75
N SER A 90 10.99 3.65 -2.01
CA SER A 90 12.32 4.17 -1.72
C SER A 90 12.66 4.06 -0.24
N GLY A 91 11.70 4.32 0.66
CA GLY A 91 11.88 4.16 2.09
C GLY A 91 12.14 2.71 2.52
N PHE A 92 11.69 1.70 1.78
CA PHE A 92 12.03 0.30 2.08
C PHE A 92 13.54 0.05 1.90
N ARG A 93 14.12 0.60 0.83
CA ARG A 93 15.56 0.53 0.58
C ARG A 93 16.35 1.31 1.66
N GLU A 94 15.87 2.47 2.07
CA GLU A 94 16.48 3.24 3.17
C GLU A 94 16.47 2.45 4.49
N GLY A 95 15.30 1.92 4.88
CA GLY A 95 15.16 1.12 6.09
C GLY A 95 16.03 -0.13 6.07
N ALA A 96 16.13 -0.79 4.92
CA ALA A 96 16.98 -1.95 4.75
C ALA A 96 18.49 -1.62 4.84
N ALA A 97 18.92 -0.45 4.37
CA ALA A 97 20.31 0.00 4.49
C ALA A 97 20.71 0.26 5.96
N GLU A 98 19.75 0.62 6.81
CA GLU A 98 19.97 0.83 8.25
C GLU A 98 20.20 -0.48 9.03
N LEU A 99 19.79 -1.63 8.49
CA LEU A 99 19.94 -2.95 9.12
C LEU A 99 21.39 -3.48 9.14
N LYS A 100 22.36 -2.76 8.53
CA LYS A 100 23.82 -2.86 8.71
C LYS A 100 24.41 -4.25 9.04
N ALA A 101 24.19 -5.20 8.15
CA ALA A 101 25.00 -6.38 7.83
C ALA A 101 24.07 -7.18 6.93
N SER A 102 24.50 -7.52 5.71
CA SER A 102 23.76 -8.32 4.71
C SER A 102 22.36 -8.74 5.15
N ILE A 103 21.31 -8.12 4.61
CA ILE A 103 19.93 -8.59 4.83
C ILE A 103 20.01 -10.11 4.65
N PRO A 104 19.63 -10.91 5.66
CA PRO A 104 19.77 -12.34 5.54
C PRO A 104 19.02 -12.81 4.30
N ASP A 105 19.34 -13.99 3.77
CA ASP A 105 18.59 -14.58 2.64
C ASP A 105 17.07 -14.53 2.92
N ALA A 106 16.64 -14.49 4.19
CA ALA A 106 15.28 -14.17 4.61
C ALA A 106 15.21 -12.89 5.48
N LEU A 107 14.16 -12.08 5.29
CA LEU A 107 13.86 -10.86 6.03
C LEU A 107 13.06 -11.16 7.32
N PRO A 108 13.60 -10.96 8.54
CA PRO A 108 12.86 -11.12 9.79
C PRO A 108 11.61 -10.23 9.88
N LEU A 109 10.56 -10.68 10.56
CA LEU A 109 9.34 -9.88 10.72
C LEU A 109 9.55 -8.50 11.39
N PRO A 110 10.41 -8.34 12.41
CA PRO A 110 10.71 -7.01 12.97
C PRO A 110 11.32 -6.05 11.93
N ASP A 111 12.16 -6.58 11.04
CA ASP A 111 12.80 -5.79 9.98
C ASP A 111 11.78 -5.41 8.89
N LEU A 112 10.85 -6.30 8.57
CA LEU A 112 9.70 -5.97 7.72
C LEU A 112 8.87 -4.82 8.31
N ALA A 113 8.61 -4.84 9.62
CA ALA A 113 7.91 -3.76 10.30
C ALA A 113 8.69 -2.43 10.24
N GLN A 114 10.02 -2.50 10.41
CA GLN A 114 10.89 -1.33 10.24
C GLN A 114 10.83 -0.79 8.81
N MET A 115 10.78 -1.65 7.79
CA MET A 115 10.63 -1.23 6.39
C MET A 115 9.30 -0.52 6.14
N PHE A 116 8.18 -0.98 6.69
CA PHE A 116 6.90 -0.27 6.58
C PHE A 116 6.97 1.13 7.19
N ARG A 117 7.59 1.25 8.36
CA ARG A 117 7.81 2.54 9.01
C ARG A 117 8.73 3.45 8.19
N ALA A 118 9.82 2.91 7.64
CA ALA A 118 10.74 3.66 6.79
C ALA A 118 10.07 4.12 5.49
N GLY A 119 9.25 3.27 4.88
CA GLY A 119 8.40 3.62 3.73
C GLY A 119 7.48 4.80 4.05
N TYR A 120 6.73 4.73 5.16
CA TYR A 120 5.90 5.84 5.60
C TYR A 120 6.71 7.13 5.80
N LEU A 121 7.86 7.06 6.48
CA LEU A 121 8.68 8.24 6.76
C LEU A 121 9.24 8.88 5.48
N SER A 122 9.66 8.07 4.50
CA SER A 122 10.14 8.57 3.21
C SER A 122 9.01 9.26 2.44
N ALA A 123 7.84 8.64 2.34
CA ALA A 123 6.64 9.23 1.73
C ALA A 123 6.17 10.51 2.44
N TYR A 124 6.24 10.56 3.77
CA TYR A 124 5.90 11.74 4.55
C TYR A 124 6.85 12.90 4.25
N ARG A 125 8.16 12.64 4.21
CA ARG A 125 9.20 13.64 3.94
C ARG A 125 9.17 14.18 2.52
N SER A 126 8.66 13.41 1.55
CA SER A 126 8.55 13.87 0.17
C SER A 126 7.42 14.87 -0.08
N ILE A 127 6.56 15.12 0.91
CA ILE A 127 5.40 16.01 0.79
C ILE A 127 5.62 17.28 1.63
N GLN A 128 5.45 18.45 1.00
CA GLN A 128 5.64 19.74 1.66
C GLN A 128 4.61 20.01 2.77
N GLN A 129 3.36 19.57 2.57
CA GLN A 129 2.25 19.78 3.51
C GLN A 129 1.50 18.46 3.72
N PRO A 130 2.03 17.55 4.56
CA PRO A 130 1.38 16.29 4.85
C PRO A 130 0.03 16.53 5.55
N ARG A 131 -0.98 15.74 5.19
CA ARG A 131 -2.34 15.88 5.72
C ARG A 131 -2.84 14.57 6.30
N GLU A 132 -3.49 14.66 7.46
CA GLU A 132 -4.26 13.55 8.02
C GLU A 132 -5.46 13.21 7.12
N GLY A 133 -5.93 11.96 7.19
CA GLY A 133 -7.01 11.47 6.34
C GLY A 133 -6.59 11.26 4.89
N THR A 134 -5.28 11.06 4.63
CA THR A 134 -4.74 10.74 3.30
C THR A 134 -4.01 9.40 3.32
N ILE A 135 -3.46 8.99 2.17
CA ILE A 135 -2.54 7.86 2.05
C ILE A 135 -1.44 7.81 3.13
N LEU A 136 -0.97 8.96 3.63
CA LEU A 136 0.03 9.01 4.70
C LEU A 136 -0.51 8.46 6.03
N SER A 137 -1.76 8.79 6.38
CA SER A 137 -2.44 8.23 7.57
C SER A 137 -2.62 6.73 7.43
N ALA A 138 -2.96 6.26 6.23
CA ALA A 138 -3.10 4.84 5.91
C ALA A 138 -1.77 4.08 6.12
N MET A 139 -0.69 4.54 5.47
CA MET A 139 0.66 3.97 5.61
C MET A 139 1.13 3.91 7.07
N ARG A 140 0.97 5.03 7.81
CA ARG A 140 1.32 5.10 9.24
C ARG A 140 0.51 4.11 10.07
N SER A 141 -0.82 4.12 9.92
CA SER A 141 -1.72 3.30 10.74
C SER A 141 -1.44 1.80 10.59
N PHE A 142 -1.13 1.36 9.38
CA PHE A 142 -0.79 -0.03 9.08
C PHE A 142 0.56 -0.41 9.67
N GLY A 143 1.59 0.39 9.39
CA GLY A 143 2.95 0.13 9.87
C GLY A 143 3.04 0.12 11.39
N ASP A 144 2.43 1.10 12.06
CA ASP A 144 2.41 1.20 13.52
C ASP A 144 1.67 0.01 14.17
N ALA A 145 0.50 -0.36 13.63
CA ALA A 145 -0.26 -1.50 14.13
C ALA A 145 0.50 -2.82 13.96
N PHE A 146 1.08 -3.05 12.78
CA PHE A 146 1.87 -4.24 12.49
C PHE A 146 3.08 -4.35 13.42
N HIS A 147 3.85 -3.27 13.57
CA HIS A 147 4.99 -3.20 14.48
C HIS A 147 4.58 -3.46 15.94
N GLN A 148 3.53 -2.80 16.42
CA GLN A 148 3.06 -2.95 17.80
C GLN A 148 2.66 -4.39 18.11
N LEU A 149 1.96 -5.07 17.19
CA LEU A 149 1.51 -6.46 17.38
C LEU A 149 2.69 -7.42 17.41
N LEU A 150 3.68 -7.25 16.52
CA LEU A 150 4.90 -8.06 16.55
C LEU A 150 5.70 -7.85 17.84
N ALA A 151 5.80 -6.60 18.32
CA ALA A 151 6.45 -6.29 19.59
C ALA A 151 5.74 -6.93 20.81
N GLN A 152 4.46 -7.27 20.68
CA GLN A 152 3.67 -8.01 21.68
C GLN A 152 3.75 -9.54 21.51
N GLY A 153 4.54 -10.03 20.55
CA GLY A 153 4.73 -11.46 20.30
C GLY A 153 3.67 -12.09 19.39
N ALA A 154 2.88 -11.30 18.66
CA ALA A 154 2.00 -11.84 17.64
C ALA A 154 2.80 -12.48 16.50
N ASP A 155 2.25 -13.54 15.90
CA ASP A 155 2.79 -14.11 14.67
C ASP A 155 2.37 -13.28 13.43
N LEU A 156 2.93 -13.60 12.26
CA LEU A 156 2.64 -12.89 11.01
C LEU A 156 1.13 -12.81 10.73
N LYS A 157 0.39 -13.91 10.92
CA LYS A 157 -1.05 -13.97 10.61
C LYS A 157 -1.82 -12.98 11.48
N ASN A 158 -1.65 -13.04 12.79
CA ASN A 158 -2.39 -12.18 13.71
C ASN A 158 -1.96 -10.71 13.56
N ALA A 159 -0.66 -10.46 13.34
CA ALA A 159 -0.15 -9.12 13.08
C ALA A 159 -0.74 -8.53 11.79
N ALA A 160 -0.77 -9.31 10.69
CA ALA A 160 -1.31 -8.88 9.41
C ALA A 160 -2.82 -8.62 9.46
N GLU A 161 -3.60 -9.54 10.02
CA GLU A 161 -5.06 -9.43 10.09
C GLU A 161 -5.50 -8.19 10.89
N ALA A 162 -4.89 -7.95 12.05
CA ALA A 162 -5.22 -6.78 12.87
C ALA A 162 -4.67 -5.47 12.27
N ALA A 163 -3.50 -5.48 11.63
CA ALA A 163 -2.99 -4.30 10.92
C ALA A 163 -3.88 -3.91 9.72
N LEU A 164 -4.35 -4.90 8.94
CA LEU A 164 -5.32 -4.68 7.86
C LEU A 164 -6.66 -4.16 8.39
N SER A 165 -7.16 -4.71 9.51
CA SER A 165 -8.37 -4.20 10.15
C SER A 165 -8.21 -2.75 10.59
N ARG A 166 -7.06 -2.38 11.16
CA ARG A 166 -6.76 -1.00 11.54
C ARG A 166 -6.68 -0.09 10.32
N LEU A 167 -6.00 -0.52 9.28
CA LEU A 167 -5.89 0.21 8.02
C LEU A 167 -7.27 0.48 7.42
N LYS A 168 -8.15 -0.54 7.36
CA LYS A 168 -9.53 -0.39 6.88
C LYS A 168 -10.31 0.66 7.67
N ALA A 169 -10.22 0.64 9.01
CA ALA A 169 -10.85 1.66 9.85
C ALA A 169 -10.30 3.07 9.55
N THR A 170 -8.98 3.22 9.40
CA THR A 170 -8.37 4.51 9.06
C THR A 170 -8.78 5.02 7.66
N VAL A 171 -8.96 4.12 6.68
CA VAL A 171 -9.53 4.48 5.37
C VAL A 171 -10.97 4.96 5.51
N GLN A 172 -11.81 4.29 6.32
CA GLN A 172 -13.19 4.73 6.58
C GLN A 172 -13.25 6.09 7.27
N GLU A 173 -12.40 6.30 8.29
CA GLU A 173 -12.30 7.58 9.01
C GLU A 173 -11.95 8.74 8.07
N SER A 174 -11.14 8.48 7.02
CA SER A 174 -10.71 9.51 6.05
C SER A 174 -11.87 10.23 5.37
N ILE A 175 -13.05 9.60 5.26
CA ILE A 175 -14.28 10.19 4.70
C ILE A 175 -14.60 11.53 5.38
N ASN A 176 -14.33 11.63 6.69
CA ASN A 176 -14.77 12.75 7.51
C ASN A 176 -13.66 13.80 7.78
N VAL A 177 -12.44 13.59 7.30
CA VAL A 177 -11.30 14.42 7.69
C VAL A 177 -11.22 15.69 6.85
N LEU A 178 -10.87 15.61 5.57
CA LEU A 178 -10.74 16.81 4.74
C LEU A 178 -12.07 17.14 4.04
N PRO A 179 -12.31 18.43 3.72
CA PRO A 179 -13.56 18.86 3.09
C PRO A 179 -13.89 18.12 1.78
N GLN A 180 -12.87 17.75 1.00
CA GLN A 180 -13.04 17.06 -0.29
C GLN A 180 -13.63 15.64 -0.12
N GLN A 181 -13.13 14.85 0.84
CA GLN A 181 -13.67 13.51 1.12
C GLN A 181 -15.11 13.61 1.66
N ARG A 182 -15.36 14.59 2.56
CA ARG A 182 -16.70 14.85 3.09
C ARG A 182 -17.71 15.19 2.01
N ALA A 183 -17.32 16.02 1.05
CA ALA A 183 -18.19 16.42 -0.06
C ALA A 183 -18.55 15.25 -0.99
N LEU A 184 -17.63 14.30 -1.19
CA LEU A 184 -17.86 13.11 -2.02
C LEU A 184 -18.53 11.97 -1.25
N HIS A 185 -18.62 12.09 0.08
CA HIS A 185 -18.97 10.98 0.98
C HIS A 185 -18.10 9.73 0.74
N ALA A 186 -16.87 9.93 0.28
CA ALA A 186 -15.98 8.87 -0.16
C ALA A 186 -14.62 9.00 0.54
N PRO A 187 -13.92 7.87 0.79
CA PRO A 187 -12.61 7.89 1.42
C PRO A 187 -11.55 8.49 0.48
N ASP A 188 -10.38 8.81 1.05
CA ASP A 188 -9.24 9.22 0.26
C ASP A 188 -8.82 8.12 -0.73
N ALA A 189 -8.72 8.48 -2.02
CA ALA A 189 -8.40 7.53 -3.08
C ALA A 189 -7.00 6.91 -2.92
N GLY A 190 -6.02 7.68 -2.44
CA GLY A 190 -4.69 7.16 -2.17
C GLY A 190 -4.67 6.20 -0.98
N ALA A 191 -5.39 6.52 0.09
CA ALA A 191 -5.55 5.64 1.25
C ALA A 191 -6.24 4.32 0.88
N MET A 192 -7.29 4.38 0.06
CA MET A 192 -7.96 3.18 -0.47
C MET A 192 -7.02 2.33 -1.32
N ALA A 193 -6.22 2.95 -2.20
CA ALA A 193 -5.24 2.21 -3.00
C ALA A 193 -4.19 1.52 -2.13
N PHE A 194 -3.73 2.17 -1.06
CA PHE A 194 -2.81 1.55 -0.10
C PHE A 194 -3.45 0.38 0.64
N LEU A 195 -4.74 0.46 1.00
CA LEU A 195 -5.49 -0.68 1.53
C LEU A 195 -5.48 -1.87 0.56
N TYR A 196 -5.84 -1.66 -0.71
CA TYR A 196 -5.80 -2.73 -1.71
C TYR A 196 -4.41 -3.33 -1.89
N PHE A 197 -3.38 -2.49 -1.90
CA PHE A 197 -2.00 -2.95 -1.96
C PHE A 197 -1.64 -3.82 -0.74
N ALA A 198 -1.91 -3.33 0.48
CA ALA A 198 -1.60 -4.03 1.73
C ALA A 198 -2.36 -5.36 1.85
N GLU A 199 -3.63 -5.40 1.44
CA GLU A 199 -4.43 -6.63 1.39
C GLU A 199 -3.81 -7.66 0.44
N GLY A 200 -3.50 -7.27 -0.80
CA GLY A 200 -2.87 -8.16 -1.76
C GLY A 200 -1.51 -8.66 -1.29
N PHE A 201 -0.68 -7.76 -0.76
CA PHE A 201 0.63 -8.06 -0.22
C PHE A 201 0.56 -9.06 0.94
N MET A 202 -0.28 -8.80 1.95
CA MET A 202 -0.40 -9.67 3.11
C MET A 202 -1.08 -11.00 2.78
N ASN A 203 -2.09 -11.01 1.92
CA ASN A 203 -2.73 -12.26 1.51
C ASN A 203 -1.76 -13.18 0.78
N SER A 204 -0.85 -12.65 -0.04
CA SER A 204 0.22 -13.44 -0.66
C SER A 204 1.16 -14.03 0.38
N LEU A 205 1.61 -13.24 1.38
CA LEU A 205 2.49 -13.76 2.43
C LEU A 205 1.82 -14.81 3.33
N LEU A 206 0.49 -14.75 3.45
CA LEU A 206 -0.31 -15.72 4.19
C LEU A 206 -0.71 -16.95 3.35
N GLY A 207 -0.29 -17.03 2.08
CA GLY A 207 -0.62 -18.14 1.19
C GLY A 207 -2.08 -18.16 0.71
N ARG A 208 -2.79 -17.02 0.79
CA ARG A 208 -4.21 -16.86 0.42
C ARG A 208 -4.39 -16.26 -0.98
N ALA A 209 -3.34 -16.32 -1.80
CA ALA A 209 -3.28 -15.60 -3.06
C ALA A 209 -4.21 -16.23 -4.13
N ASP A 210 -4.36 -17.55 -4.09
CA ASP A 210 -5.20 -18.34 -5.02
C ASP A 210 -6.68 -18.41 -4.58
N ASP A 211 -6.99 -18.09 -3.31
CA ASP A 211 -8.36 -18.16 -2.76
C ASP A 211 -9.23 -16.94 -3.10
N GLN A 212 -8.72 -15.99 -3.91
CA GLN A 212 -9.27 -14.65 -4.08
C GLN A 212 -9.84 -14.36 -5.48
N GLU A 213 -10.34 -15.36 -6.19
CA GLU A 213 -11.22 -15.09 -7.34
C GLU A 213 -12.56 -14.48 -6.90
N ASP A 214 -13.03 -14.73 -5.66
CA ASP A 214 -14.38 -14.34 -5.20
C ASP A 214 -14.46 -13.77 -3.75
N ILE A 215 -13.43 -13.11 -3.22
CA ILE A 215 -13.58 -12.45 -1.91
C ILE A 215 -14.37 -11.14 -2.08
N GLU A 216 -15.55 -11.10 -1.43
CA GLU A 216 -16.44 -9.96 -1.30
C GLU A 216 -15.67 -8.64 -1.26
N ARG A 217 -15.98 -7.77 -2.22
CA ARG A 217 -15.49 -6.41 -2.25
C ARG A 217 -15.80 -5.78 -0.89
N PRO A 218 -14.82 -5.20 -0.17
CA PRO A 218 -15.17 -4.34 0.94
C PRO A 218 -15.91 -3.15 0.35
N VAL A 219 -17.25 -3.18 0.38
CA VAL A 219 -18.08 -2.05 0.01
C VAL A 219 -17.92 -1.01 1.10
N LEU A 220 -16.84 -0.23 0.99
CA LEU A 220 -16.53 0.87 1.88
C LEU A 220 -17.27 2.15 1.49
N TYR A 221 -17.82 2.17 0.27
CA TYR A 221 -18.58 3.28 -0.27
C TYR A 221 -19.49 2.80 -1.41
N GLU A 222 -20.80 2.90 -1.21
CA GLU A 222 -21.77 2.91 -2.31
C GLU A 222 -21.96 4.36 -2.74
N PRO A 223 -21.71 4.71 -4.02
CA PRO A 223 -22.09 6.03 -4.50
C PRO A 223 -23.58 6.27 -4.30
N PRO A 224 -24.02 7.51 -4.04
CA PRO A 224 -25.42 7.85 -4.23
C PRO A 224 -25.81 7.50 -5.68
N ALA A 225 -27.04 6.98 -5.86
CA ALA A 225 -27.57 6.72 -7.18
C ALA A 225 -27.40 7.98 -8.05
N ILE A 226 -26.84 7.81 -9.25
CA ILE A 226 -26.76 8.88 -10.22
C ILE A 226 -28.22 9.16 -10.60
N ASP A 227 -28.76 10.28 -10.17
CA ASP A 227 -30.04 10.74 -10.70
C ASP A 227 -29.74 11.20 -12.13
N GLU A 228 -30.09 10.39 -13.13
CA GLU A 228 -29.94 10.71 -14.55
C GLU A 228 -30.98 11.77 -14.99
N THR A 229 -31.22 12.78 -14.16
CA THR A 229 -32.06 13.92 -14.48
C THR A 229 -31.19 15.16 -14.61
N GLU A 230 -30.62 15.34 -15.80
CA GLU A 230 -30.56 16.63 -16.54
C GLU A 230 -30.11 16.41 -17.99
#